data_AF-A0A7T1HHZ5-F1
#
_entry.id   AF-A0A7T1HHZ5-F1
#
_cell.length_a   1.000
_cell.length_b   1.000
_cell.length_c   1.000
_cell.angle_alpha   90.00
_cell.angle_beta   90.00
_cell.angle_gamma   90.00
#
_symmetry.space_group_name_H-M   'P 1'
#
loop_
_entity.id
_entity.type
_entity.pdbx_description
1 polymer ?
#
loop_
_entity_poly.entity_id
_entity_poly.type
_entity_poly.pdbx_seq_one_letter_code
_entity_poly.pdbx_strand_id
1 'polypeptide(L)' 'MTQDQLVYRGVPYDTHQHQVLLSVEPVEHVYRGVHYRMPLKHEPQPVDESLELHYRGHSYHHRRQQAQRDLQAA' A
#
# COMPACT_ATOMS: atom_id res chain seq x y z
N MET A 1 -19.99 6.25 18.77
CA MET A 1 -19.36 6.68 17.50
C MET A 1 -19.71 5.63 16.46
N THR A 2 -20.62 5.94 15.55
CA THR A 2 -21.01 5.04 14.46
C THR A 2 -19.89 5.06 13.43
N GLN A 3 -19.29 3.91 13.15
CA GLN A 3 -18.23 3.77 12.16
C GLN A 3 -18.85 4.10 10.80
N ASP A 4 -18.53 5.26 10.21
CA ASP A 4 -18.98 5.60 8.87
C ASP A 4 -18.52 4.50 7.91
N GLN A 5 -19.49 3.81 7.34
CA GLN A 5 -19.23 2.71 6.42
C GLN A 5 -18.51 3.27 5.19
N LEU A 6 -17.31 2.78 4.91
CA LEU A 6 -16.58 3.18 3.71
C LEU A 6 -17.40 2.82 2.48
N VAL A 7 -17.47 3.69 1.49
CA VAL A 7 -18.21 3.46 0.24
C VAL A 7 -17.29 3.74 -0.94
N TYR A 8 -17.14 2.76 -1.83
CA TYR A 8 -16.40 2.90 -3.08
C TYR A 8 -17.36 2.78 -4.25
N ARG A 9 -17.47 3.84 -5.07
CA ARG A 9 -18.37 3.90 -6.25
C ARG A 9 -19.84 3.55 -5.93
N GLY A 10 -20.33 3.93 -4.75
CA GLY A 10 -21.70 3.65 -4.32
C GLY A 10 -21.91 2.23 -3.76
N VAL A 11 -20.86 1.40 -3.70
CA VAL A 11 -20.91 0.08 -3.08
C VAL A 11 -20.28 0.16 -1.68
N PRO A 12 -20.96 -0.37 -0.64
CA PRO A 12 -20.37 -0.46 0.69
C PRO A 12 -19.07 -1.28 0.63
N TYR A 13 -18.01 -0.66 1.11
CA TYR A 13 -16.67 -1.24 1.16
C TYR A 13 -16.45 -1.85 2.54
N ASP A 14 -16.49 -3.18 2.58
CA ASP A 14 -16.25 -3.97 3.78
C ASP A 14 -14.84 -4.56 3.72
N THR A 15 -13.96 -4.08 4.60
CA THR A 15 -12.58 -4.55 4.71
C THR A 15 -12.49 -6.00 5.19
N HIS A 16 -13.54 -6.56 5.81
CA HIS A 16 -13.58 -7.95 6.27
C HIS A 16 -13.95 -8.93 5.15
N GLN A 17 -14.50 -8.46 4.03
CA GLN A 17 -14.79 -9.29 2.86
C GLN A 17 -13.57 -9.56 1.98
N HIS A 18 -12.45 -8.88 2.26
CA HIS A 18 -11.21 -9.16 1.56
C HIS A 18 -10.75 -10.58 1.89
N GLN A 19 -10.84 -11.46 0.89
CA GLN A 19 -10.28 -12.79 0.98
C GLN A 19 -8.76 -12.63 1.15
N VAL A 20 -8.27 -12.99 2.33
CA VAL A 20 -6.83 -12.97 2.59
C VAL A 20 -6.19 -13.99 1.63
N LEU A 21 -5.41 -13.49 0.68
CA LEU A 21 -4.60 -14.32 -0.18
C LEU A 21 -3.46 -14.89 0.68
N LEU A 22 -3.69 -16.10 1.19
CA LEU A 22 -2.77 -16.82 2.07
C LEU A 22 -1.58 -17.43 1.33
N SER A 23 -1.64 -17.48 -0.01
CA SER A 23 -0.61 -18.13 -0.80
C SER A 23 0.66 -17.28 -0.85
N VAL A 24 1.73 -17.85 -0.27
CA VAL A 24 3.10 -17.36 -0.39
C VAL A 24 3.76 -17.88 -1.68
N GLU A 25 3.09 -18.78 -2.41
CA GLU A 25 3.68 -19.36 -3.62
C GLU A 25 3.80 -18.32 -4.74
N PRO A 26 4.96 -18.26 -5.42
CA PRO A 26 5.15 -17.39 -6.57
C PRO A 26 4.24 -17.77 -7.73
N VAL A 27 3.35 -16.85 -8.09
CA VAL A 27 2.52 -16.93 -9.29
C VAL A 27 3.22 -16.24 -10.46
N GLU A 28 2.84 -16.59 -11.68
CA GLU A 28 3.33 -15.93 -12.88
C GLU A 28 2.63 -14.58 -13.07
N HIS A 29 3.44 -13.53 -13.27
CA HIS A 29 3.00 -12.18 -13.59
C HIS A 29 3.49 -11.81 -14.98
N VAL A 30 2.68 -11.02 -15.69
CA VAL A 30 3.04 -10.49 -17.01
C VAL A 30 2.85 -8.97 -16.99
N TYR A 31 3.96 -8.22 -17.06
CA TYR A 31 3.94 -6.76 -17.14
C TYR A 31 4.67 -6.29 -18.39
N ARG A 32 3.97 -5.62 -19.31
CA ARG A 32 4.53 -5.13 -20.59
C ARG A 32 5.25 -6.24 -21.39
N GLY A 33 4.73 -7.47 -21.36
CA GLY A 33 5.33 -8.63 -22.02
C GLY A 33 6.53 -9.26 -21.28
N VAL A 34 6.91 -8.72 -20.12
CA VAL A 34 7.93 -9.32 -19.26
C VAL A 34 7.25 -10.29 -18.29
N HIS A 35 7.69 -11.55 -18.33
CA HIS A 35 7.24 -12.59 -17.42
C HIS A 35 8.14 -12.61 -16.18
N TYR A 36 7.53 -12.65 -14.99
CA TYR A 36 8.26 -12.77 -13.74
C TYR A 36 7.41 -13.54 -12.71
N ARG A 37 8.06 -14.19 -11.75
CA ARG A 37 7.39 -14.98 -10.72
C ARG A 37 7.56 -14.32 -9.36
N MET A 38 6.45 -13.97 -8.72
CA MET A 38 6.45 -13.35 -7.40
C MET A 38 5.19 -13.77 -6.62
N PRO A 39 5.23 -13.81 -5.28
CA PRO A 39 4.04 -14.03 -4.46
C PRO A 39 2.98 -12.95 -4.72
N LEU A 40 1.69 -13.31 -4.55
CA LEU A 40 0.59 -12.34 -4.65
C LEU A 40 0.62 -11.32 -3.51
N LYS A 41 1.12 -11.74 -2.34
CA LYS A 41 1.27 -10.86 -1.19
C LYS A 41 2.52 -10.00 -1.36
N HIS A 42 2.34 -8.69 -1.38
CA HIS A 42 3.44 -7.74 -1.35
C HIS A 42 3.91 -7.53 0.10
N GLU A 43 5.06 -8.12 0.46
CA GLU A 43 5.72 -7.76 1.70
C GLU A 43 6.41 -6.40 1.53
N PRO A 44 6.18 -5.44 2.45
CA PRO A 44 6.87 -4.16 2.39
C PRO A 44 8.38 -4.39 2.53
N GLN A 45 9.14 -3.98 1.53
CA GLN A 45 10.59 -3.96 1.62
C GLN A 45 11.04 -2.90 2.65
N PRO A 46 12.21 -3.10 3.30
CA PRO A 46 12.81 -2.07 4.12
C PRO A 46 13.01 -0.80 3.27
N VAL A 47 12.75 0.35 3.87
CA VAL A 47 12.96 1.64 3.21
C VAL A 47 14.46 1.80 3.01
N ASP A 48 14.88 2.03 1.77
CA ASP A 48 16.23 2.48 1.47
C ASP A 48 16.34 3.96 1.82
N GLU A 49 17.03 4.27 2.92
CA GLU A 49 17.23 5.64 3.39
C GLU A 49 18.20 6.45 2.50
N SER A 50 18.94 5.78 1.61
CA SER A 50 19.81 6.44 0.64
C SER A 50 19.06 6.90 -0.62
N LEU A 51 17.83 6.42 -0.82
CA LEU A 51 17.01 6.76 -1.98
C LEU A 51 16.45 8.19 -1.84
N GLU A 52 16.93 9.11 -2.67
CA GLU A 52 16.37 10.47 -2.75
C GLU A 52 15.12 10.48 -3.64
N LEU A 53 13.95 10.70 -3.03
CA LEU A 53 12.69 10.86 -3.75
C LEU A 53 12.56 12.30 -4.24
N HIS A 54 12.17 12.50 -5.49
CA HIS A 54 11.92 13.82 -6.07
C HIS A 54 10.44 13.94 -6.44
N TYR A 55 9.75 14.94 -5.89
CA TYR A 55 8.36 15.24 -6.24
C TYR A 55 8.24 16.66 -6.75
N ARG A 56 7.76 16.81 -8.00
CA ARG A 56 7.62 18.10 -8.70
C ARG A 56 8.91 18.95 -8.72
N GLY A 57 10.05 18.29 -8.93
CA GLY A 57 11.36 18.96 -9.00
C GLY A 57 11.97 19.33 -7.64
N HIS A 58 11.38 18.89 -6.54
CA HIS A 58 11.90 19.09 -5.19
C HIS A 58 12.19 17.77 -4.50
N SER A 59 13.27 17.73 -3.72
CA SER A 59 13.57 16.60 -2.83
C SER A 59 12.42 16.41 -1.85
N TYR A 60 11.83 15.22 -1.88
CA TYR A 60 10.71 14.82 -1.06
C TYR A 60 11.23 14.12 0.20
N HIS A 61 11.01 14.75 1.36
CA HIS A 61 11.30 14.13 2.65
C HIS A 61 10.05 13.48 3.21
N HIS A 62 10.07 12.15 3.34
CA HIS A 62 8.96 11.40 3.89
C HIS A 62 8.80 11.68 5.40
N ARG A 63 7.85 12.54 5.80
CA ARG A 63 7.60 12.90 7.21
C ARG A 63 6.76 11.86 7.96
N ARG A 64 7.26 10.63 8.09
CA ARG A 64 6.54 9.49 8.69
C ARG A 64 6.13 9.75 10.15
N GLN A 65 7.02 10.35 10.94
CA GLN A 65 6.76 10.66 12.35
C GLN A 65 5.68 11.72 12.52
N GLN A 66 5.64 12.73 11.64
CA GLN A 66 4.60 13.76 11.68
C GLN A 66 3.24 13.15 11.32
N ALA A 67 3.19 12.36 10.24
CA ALA A 67 1.95 11.68 9.84
C ALA A 67 1.40 10.75 10.94
N GLN A 68 2.27 10.05 11.68
CA GLN A 68 1.83 9.24 12.83
C GLN A 68 1.28 10.08 13.98
N ARG A 69 1.89 11.25 14.28
CA ARG A 69 1.35 12.19 15.28
C ARG A 69 -0.01 12.73 14.87
N ASP A 70 -0.15 13.11 13.60
CA ASP A 70 -1.40 13.65 13.06
C ASP A 70 -2.53 12.61 13.12
N LEU A 71 -2.24 11.32 12.89
CA LEU A 71 -3.20 10.23 13.04
C LEU A 71 -3.58 9.93 14.49
N GLN A 72 -2.70 10.19 15.46
CA GLN A 72 -2.99 10.01 16.89
C GLN A 72 -3.72 11.21 17.51
N ALA A 73 -3.64 12.37 16.87
CA ALA A 73 -4.28 13.61 17.30
C ALA A 73 -5.70 13.80 16.74
N ALA A 74 -6.15 12.92 15.85
CA ALA A 74 -7.49 12.90 15.24
C ALA A 74 -8.35 11.79 15.87
#